data_AF-A0A5A9NWT7-F1
#
_entry.id   AF-A0A5A9NWT7-F1
#
_cell.length_a   1.000
_cell.length_b   1.000
_cell.length_c   1.000
_cell.angle_alpha   90.00
_cell.angle_beta   90.00
_cell.angle_gamma   90.00
#
_symmetry.space_group_name_H-M   'P 1'
#
loop_
_entity.id
_entity.type
_entity.pdbx_description
1 polymer ?
#
loop_
_entity_poly.entity_id
_entity_poly.type
_entity_poly.pdbx_seq_one_letter_code
_entity_poly.pdbx_strand_id
1 'polypeptide(L)'
;MASELPTSHLGGSVIQSEVRIVLLGDTRADLAKVAHSICHKTGTVQGSGLCHLYRGEEALRKILVVVAPGWNRSSIQQTGETVKAEIVRSVSLCPPGPDALLLVLPVKDLSNEPSTSEITEAQNHVELMSERVWKYTIVLFDCDEGVEESAIQERICKAGKILEKCGGRFHVLHRNASQISELFKKIELLVKENKDFFLPQDVYEVIQRKTEVIQRKPEVLVESAIRQRRGSLEKDRPSLGNEKEDSDKKKETAEVAKPVFLALDKSLIPFLVILMAIIGALIGSVAGAEHGVLGACAGLVSGIIVGVLLAILIMYIYTLINSHFNSNQH
;
A
#
# COMPACT_ATOMS: atom_id res chain seq x y z
N MET A 1 -35.31 -42.30 19.07
CA MET A 1 -35.50 -40.84 19.16
C MET A 1 -34.23 -40.28 19.76
N ALA A 2 -33.21 -40.14 18.93
CA ALA A 2 -32.88 -38.94 18.15
C ALA A 2 -31.78 -38.17 18.89
N SER A 3 -30.55 -38.51 18.52
CA SER A 3 -29.31 -37.76 18.72
C SER A 3 -29.40 -36.41 18.03
N GLU A 4 -29.07 -35.32 18.73
CA GLU A 4 -28.78 -34.04 18.08
C GLU A 4 -27.33 -33.63 18.34
N LEU A 5 -26.62 -33.41 17.23
CA LEU A 5 -25.25 -32.91 17.13
C LEU A 5 -25.14 -31.49 17.69
N PRO A 6 -23.97 -31.08 18.23
CA PRO A 6 -23.63 -29.67 18.31
C PRO A 6 -23.25 -29.17 16.91
N THR A 7 -24.07 -28.25 16.40
CA THR A 7 -23.85 -27.52 15.15
C THR A 7 -22.54 -26.75 15.18
N SER A 8 -21.70 -27.02 14.19
CA SER A 8 -20.52 -26.26 13.83
C SER A 8 -20.86 -24.79 13.61
N HIS A 9 -20.43 -23.91 14.50
CA HIS A 9 -20.33 -22.50 14.18
C HIS A 9 -19.18 -22.32 13.18
N LEU A 10 -19.56 -22.05 11.93
CA LEU A 10 -18.70 -21.41 10.94
C LEU A 10 -18.19 -20.09 11.54
N GLY A 11 -17.00 -20.12 12.13
CA GLY A 11 -16.26 -18.93 12.47
C GLY A 11 -15.77 -18.29 11.18
N GLY A 12 -16.56 -17.36 10.63
CA GLY A 12 -16.02 -16.37 9.70
C GLY A 12 -14.78 -15.76 10.34
N SER A 13 -13.67 -15.76 9.61
CA SER A 13 -12.45 -15.06 10.02
C SER A 13 -12.80 -13.60 10.27
N VAL A 14 -13.02 -13.24 11.54
CA VAL A 14 -13.03 -11.85 11.96
C VAL A 14 -11.64 -11.35 11.58
N ILE A 15 -11.56 -10.50 10.56
CA ILE A 15 -10.31 -9.81 10.24
C ILE A 15 -9.99 -8.97 11.46
N GLN A 16 -9.14 -9.53 12.33
CA GLN A 16 -8.69 -8.87 13.53
C GLN A 16 -7.84 -7.69 13.07
N SER A 17 -8.35 -6.47 13.25
CA SER A 17 -7.61 -5.25 12.94
C SER A 17 -6.33 -5.26 13.78
N GLU A 18 -5.18 -5.22 13.11
CA GLU A 18 -3.87 -5.09 13.76
C GLU A 18 -3.43 -3.62 13.63
N VAL A 19 -2.98 -3.03 14.74
CA VAL A 19 -2.34 -1.71 14.77
C VAL A 19 -0.83 -1.90 14.88
N ARG A 20 -0.10 -1.35 13.92
CA ARG A 20 1.35 -1.44 13.77
C ARG A 20 1.97 -0.08 14.02
N ILE A 21 2.85 -0.01 15.01
CA ILE A 21 3.48 1.22 15.47
C ILE A 21 4.99 1.07 15.36
N VAL A 22 5.67 2.08 14.85
CA VAL A 22 7.13 2.22 15.00
C VAL A 22 7.41 3.24 16.10
N LEU A 23 8.23 2.85 17.08
CA LEU A 23 8.63 3.69 18.20
C LEU A 23 10.08 4.16 18.00
N LEU A 24 10.27 5.47 18.04
CA LEU A 24 11.55 6.17 17.84
C LEU A 24 11.84 7.07 19.03
N GLY A 25 13.10 7.26 19.38
CA GLY A 25 13.48 8.22 20.40
C GLY A 25 14.94 8.17 20.78
N ASP A 26 15.36 9.14 21.58
CA ASP A 26 16.70 9.15 22.19
C ASP A 26 16.82 8.02 23.23
N THR A 27 18.02 7.47 23.44
CA THR A 27 18.30 6.40 24.43
C THR A 27 17.98 6.80 25.88
N ARG A 28 17.85 8.11 26.12
CA ARG A 28 17.18 8.85 27.22
C ARG A 28 15.81 8.32 27.62
N ALA A 29 15.04 7.97 26.59
CA ALA A 29 13.67 7.50 26.70
C ALA A 29 13.67 6.00 26.96
N ASP A 30 12.86 5.57 27.91
CA ASP A 30 12.65 4.14 28.16
C ASP A 30 11.65 3.60 27.14
N LEU A 31 12.10 3.46 25.88
CA LEU A 31 11.27 3.03 24.76
C LEU A 31 10.66 1.63 25.01
N ALA A 32 11.38 0.77 25.74
CA ALA A 32 10.87 -0.54 26.13
C ALA A 32 9.68 -0.41 27.09
N LYS A 33 9.78 0.44 28.11
CA LYS A 33 8.67 0.73 29.03
C LYS A 33 7.47 1.36 28.32
N VAL A 34 7.71 2.27 27.38
CA VAL A 34 6.64 2.86 26.55
C VAL A 34 5.97 1.77 25.71
N ALA A 35 6.75 0.90 25.03
CA ALA A 35 6.21 -0.20 24.26
C ALA A 35 5.39 -1.18 25.12
N HIS A 36 5.86 -1.52 26.32
CA HIS A 36 5.10 -2.33 27.28
C HIS A 36 3.81 -1.67 27.75
N SER A 37 3.80 -0.35 27.89
CA SER A 37 2.60 0.41 28.27
C SER A 37 1.57 0.37 27.14
N ILE A 38 2.01 0.49 25.88
CA ILE A 38 1.15 0.43 24.69
C ILE A 38 0.60 -0.99 24.45
N CYS A 39 1.46 -2.02 24.53
CA CYS A 39 1.07 -3.41 24.26
C CYS A 39 0.33 -4.09 25.42
N HIS A 40 0.21 -3.43 26.57
CA HIS A 40 -0.15 -4.02 27.86
C HIS A 40 0.84 -5.12 28.32
N LYS A 41 0.92 -5.39 29.63
CA LYS A 41 1.95 -6.25 30.27
C LYS A 41 2.03 -7.71 29.76
N THR A 42 1.11 -8.14 28.89
CA THR A 42 1.02 -9.51 28.35
C THR A 42 1.82 -9.72 27.06
N GLY A 43 2.63 -8.75 26.64
CA GLY A 43 3.27 -8.81 25.33
C GLY A 43 4.50 -9.71 25.21
N THR A 44 4.67 -10.33 24.03
CA THR A 44 5.89 -11.09 23.68
C THR A 44 6.92 -10.16 23.06
N VAL A 45 8.18 -10.28 23.48
CA VAL A 45 9.32 -9.52 22.93
C VAL A 45 10.15 -10.40 22.01
N GLN A 46 10.40 -9.94 20.79
CA GLN A 46 11.26 -10.61 19.81
C GLN A 46 12.29 -9.64 19.24
N GLY A 47 13.57 -10.02 19.22
CA GLY A 47 14.63 -9.25 18.57
C GLY A 47 14.65 -9.45 17.05
N SER A 48 14.94 -8.37 16.32
CA SER A 48 15.19 -8.38 14.87
C SER A 48 16.25 -7.34 14.54
N GLY A 49 17.51 -7.75 14.32
CA GLY A 49 18.61 -6.81 14.17
C GLY A 49 18.82 -5.99 15.46
N LEU A 50 18.82 -4.66 15.35
CA LEU A 50 18.82 -3.75 16.50
C LEU A 50 17.41 -3.34 16.95
N CYS A 51 16.38 -3.77 16.23
CA CYS A 51 14.98 -3.49 16.57
C CYS A 51 14.41 -4.55 17.52
N HIS A 52 13.45 -4.14 18.34
CA HIS A 52 12.70 -5.03 19.23
C HIS A 52 11.21 -4.96 18.91
N LEU A 53 10.57 -6.11 18.73
CA LEU A 53 9.16 -6.23 18.41
C LEU A 53 8.40 -6.62 19.67
N TYR A 54 7.37 -5.85 19.99
CA TYR A 54 6.44 -6.12 21.08
C TYR A 54 5.07 -6.41 20.46
N ARG A 55 4.47 -7.53 20.83
CA ARG A 55 3.12 -7.90 20.39
C ARG A 55 2.18 -7.90 21.57
N GLY A 56 1.00 -7.33 21.44
CA GLY A 56 -0.02 -7.27 22.48
C GLY A 56 -1.43 -7.39 21.92
N GLU A 57 -2.41 -7.35 22.80
CA GLU A 57 -3.82 -7.33 22.43
C GLU A 57 -4.61 -6.44 23.40
N GLU A 58 -5.42 -5.55 22.85
CA GLU A 58 -6.33 -4.68 23.61
C GLU A 58 -7.70 -4.68 22.93
N ALA A 59 -8.78 -4.93 23.68
CA ALA A 59 -10.15 -4.92 23.16
C ALA A 59 -10.32 -5.71 21.84
N LEU A 60 -9.74 -6.93 21.78
CA LEU A 60 -9.71 -7.82 20.60
C LEU A 60 -8.90 -7.31 19.40
N ARG A 61 -8.15 -6.22 19.56
CA ARG A 61 -7.27 -5.64 18.53
C ARG A 61 -5.84 -6.09 18.76
N LYS A 62 -5.19 -6.63 17.72
CA LYS A 62 -3.76 -6.98 17.78
C LYS A 62 -2.93 -5.72 17.72
N ILE A 63 -1.86 -5.67 18.51
CA ILE A 63 -0.94 -4.55 18.56
C ILE A 63 0.45 -5.08 18.23
N LEU A 64 1.14 -4.44 17.30
CA LEU A 64 2.55 -4.63 17.01
C LEU A 64 3.27 -3.30 17.25
N VAL A 65 4.22 -3.26 18.17
CA VAL A 65 5.13 -2.12 18.36
C VAL A 65 6.54 -2.56 17.97
N VAL A 66 7.11 -1.92 16.96
CA VAL A 66 8.51 -2.06 16.57
C VAL A 66 9.30 -0.92 17.19
N VAL A 67 10.14 -1.23 18.16
CA VAL A 67 11.09 -0.29 18.76
C VAL A 67 12.36 -0.27 17.92
N ALA A 68 12.61 0.87 17.26
CA ALA A 68 13.85 1.12 16.54
C ALA A 68 15.00 1.42 17.54
N PRO A 69 16.28 1.26 17.14
CA PRO A 69 17.39 1.66 18.01
C PRO A 69 17.37 3.16 18.27
N GLY A 70 17.60 3.54 19.52
CA GLY A 70 17.67 4.95 19.91
C GLY A 70 19.01 5.61 19.56
N TRP A 71 18.99 6.94 19.48
CA TRP A 71 20.20 7.78 19.32
C TRP A 71 20.61 8.42 20.66
N ASN A 72 21.88 8.76 20.84
CA ASN A 72 22.42 9.17 22.15
C ASN A 72 22.96 10.61 22.14
N ARG A 73 22.11 11.66 22.21
CA ARG A 73 22.42 13.12 22.09
C ARG A 73 23.36 13.55 20.94
N SER A 74 23.90 12.59 20.23
CA SER A 74 24.91 12.71 19.22
C SER A 74 24.25 13.30 18.02
N SER A 75 24.97 14.18 17.35
CA SER A 75 24.46 14.70 16.09
C SER A 75 24.27 13.56 15.11
N ILE A 76 23.39 13.74 14.13
CA ILE A 76 23.19 12.73 13.08
C ILE A 76 24.51 12.30 12.42
N GLN A 77 25.52 13.16 12.35
CA GLN A 77 26.85 12.83 11.81
C GLN A 77 27.65 11.87 12.71
N GLN A 78 27.44 11.92 14.02
CA GLN A 78 28.11 11.08 15.01
C GLN A 78 27.40 9.74 15.23
N THR A 79 26.10 9.65 14.89
CA THR A 79 25.34 8.40 14.93
C THR A 79 25.92 7.41 13.92
N GLY A 80 26.20 6.17 14.36
CA GLY A 80 26.79 5.14 13.50
C GLY A 80 25.85 4.70 12.37
N GLU A 81 26.41 4.36 11.22
CA GLU A 81 25.65 3.97 10.02
C GLU A 81 24.73 2.76 10.26
N THR A 82 25.15 1.81 11.08
CA THR A 82 24.30 0.66 11.47
C THR A 82 23.04 1.10 12.20
N VAL A 83 23.12 2.09 13.08
CA VAL A 83 21.95 2.63 13.80
C VAL A 83 21.04 3.37 12.83
N LYS A 84 21.59 4.21 11.94
CA LYS A 84 20.81 4.91 10.91
C LYS A 84 20.07 3.94 10.00
N ALA A 85 20.76 2.91 9.52
CA ALA A 85 20.17 1.89 8.66
C ALA A 85 19.05 1.12 9.37
N GLU A 86 19.21 0.78 10.65
CA GLU A 86 18.17 0.10 11.43
C GLU A 86 16.99 1.01 11.76
N ILE A 87 17.20 2.32 11.96
CA ILE A 87 16.10 3.29 12.06
C ILE A 87 15.26 3.22 10.78
N VAL A 88 15.88 3.32 9.60
CA VAL A 88 15.15 3.22 8.33
C VAL A 88 14.49 1.84 8.14
N ARG A 89 15.18 0.75 8.49
CA ARG A 89 14.69 -0.63 8.36
C ARG A 89 13.48 -0.92 9.25
N SER A 90 13.34 -0.24 10.39
CA SER A 90 12.25 -0.47 11.34
C SER A 90 10.85 -0.38 10.70
N VAL A 91 10.67 0.48 9.68
CA VAL A 91 9.42 0.63 8.91
C VAL A 91 9.04 -0.67 8.21
N SER A 92 10.02 -1.36 7.62
CA SER A 92 9.83 -2.61 6.87
C SER A 92 9.44 -3.80 7.76
N LEU A 93 9.57 -3.66 9.09
CA LEU A 93 9.13 -4.66 10.06
C LEU A 93 7.62 -4.57 10.36
N CYS A 94 6.92 -3.60 9.76
CA CYS A 94 5.46 -3.43 9.87
C CYS A 94 4.75 -3.59 8.50
N PRO A 95 4.71 -4.75 7.81
CA PRO A 95 3.99 -4.85 6.54
C PRO A 95 2.47 -4.59 6.67
N PRO A 96 1.84 -3.86 5.71
CA PRO A 96 2.43 -3.22 4.52
C PRO A 96 3.12 -1.88 4.82
N GLY A 97 2.86 -1.26 5.98
CA GLY A 97 3.57 -0.13 6.57
C GLY A 97 3.03 0.11 7.99
N PRO A 98 3.70 0.94 8.82
CA PRO A 98 3.16 1.31 10.12
C PRO A 98 1.90 2.18 9.98
N ASP A 99 0.96 1.99 10.90
CA ASP A 99 -0.23 2.82 11.03
C ASP A 99 0.10 4.15 11.73
N ALA A 100 1.15 4.15 12.56
CA ALA A 100 1.72 5.37 13.15
C ALA A 100 3.21 5.22 13.46
N LEU A 101 3.93 6.33 13.40
CA LEU A 101 5.24 6.49 14.01
C LEU A 101 5.10 7.35 15.26
N LEU A 102 5.62 6.86 16.38
CA LEU A 102 5.62 7.58 17.65
C LEU A 102 7.05 8.06 17.94
N LEU A 103 7.24 9.37 17.90
CA LEU A 103 8.49 10.00 18.33
C LEU A 103 8.42 10.29 19.82
N VAL A 104 9.15 9.54 20.63
CA VAL A 104 9.16 9.66 22.09
C VAL A 104 10.13 10.76 22.52
N LEU A 105 9.58 11.77 23.19
CA LEU A 105 10.33 12.83 23.85
C LEU A 105 10.10 12.72 25.36
N PRO A 106 11.11 12.37 26.17
CA PRO A 106 10.93 12.26 27.60
C PRO A 106 10.73 13.65 28.22
N VAL A 107 9.89 13.71 29.27
CA VAL A 107 9.68 14.85 30.15
C VAL A 107 10.07 14.42 31.57
N LYS A 108 11.11 15.05 32.13
CA LYS A 108 11.70 14.70 33.43
C LYS A 108 11.75 15.92 34.33
N ASP A 109 11.69 15.71 35.63
CA ASP A 109 11.74 16.80 36.62
C ASP A 109 13.08 17.54 36.61
N LEU A 110 13.06 18.70 35.96
CA LEU A 110 13.78 19.96 36.23
C LEU A 110 15.30 19.95 36.47
N SER A 111 16.02 18.86 36.21
CA SER A 111 17.50 18.83 36.25
C SER A 111 18.15 18.60 34.88
N ASN A 112 17.36 18.28 33.86
CA ASN A 112 17.82 18.08 32.50
C ASN A 112 16.98 18.94 31.56
N GLU A 113 17.32 20.24 31.48
CA GLU A 113 16.91 21.12 30.38
C GLU A 113 17.09 20.34 29.06
N PRO A 114 16.00 19.99 28.36
CA PRO A 114 16.16 19.36 27.07
C PRO A 114 16.59 20.47 26.12
N SER A 115 17.88 20.49 25.81
CA SER A 115 18.46 21.54 25.00
C SER A 115 17.79 21.57 23.62
N THR A 116 17.68 22.76 23.02
CA THR A 116 17.18 22.93 21.63
C THR A 116 17.89 21.99 20.64
N SER A 117 19.14 21.59 20.95
CA SER A 117 19.86 20.56 20.21
C SER A 117 19.18 19.19 20.25
N GLU A 118 18.57 18.75 21.35
CA GLU A 118 17.88 17.46 21.44
C GLU A 118 16.67 17.38 20.50
N ILE A 119 15.88 18.46 20.43
CA ILE A 119 14.76 18.56 19.49
C ILE A 119 15.28 18.55 18.05
N THR A 120 16.36 19.26 17.78
CA THR A 120 16.95 19.32 16.44
C THR A 120 17.47 17.95 16.01
N GLU A 121 18.16 17.23 16.90
CA GLU A 121 18.63 15.88 16.59
C GLU A 121 17.48 14.87 16.48
N ALA A 122 16.44 14.97 17.31
CA ALA A 122 15.25 14.13 17.14
C ALA A 122 14.62 14.32 15.75
N GLN A 123 14.54 15.57 15.27
CA GLN A 123 14.08 15.87 13.93
C GLN A 123 14.99 15.23 12.86
N ASN A 124 16.31 15.44 12.95
CA ASN A 124 17.29 14.90 12.00
C ASN A 124 17.24 13.36 11.89
N HIS A 125 17.06 12.66 13.02
CA HIS A 125 17.00 11.20 13.05
C HIS A 125 15.71 10.66 12.45
N VAL A 126 14.58 11.34 12.65
CA VAL A 126 13.31 10.98 12.02
C VAL A 126 13.37 11.20 10.51
N GLU A 127 14.03 12.27 10.06
CA GLU A 127 14.19 12.60 8.63
C GLU A 127 15.05 11.60 7.84
N LEU A 128 15.81 10.71 8.51
CA LEU A 128 16.46 9.56 7.87
C LEU A 128 15.47 8.70 7.07
N MET A 129 14.21 8.64 7.52
CA MET A 129 13.17 7.83 6.89
C MET A 129 12.54 8.48 5.65
N SER A 130 12.83 9.76 5.37
CA SER A 130 12.21 10.69 4.41
C SER A 130 11.29 11.73 5.05
N GLU A 131 11.15 12.88 4.40
CA GLU A 131 10.26 13.97 4.83
C GLU A 131 8.78 13.54 4.90
N ARG A 132 8.37 12.52 4.13
CA ARG A 132 7.00 11.99 4.16
C ARG A 132 6.62 11.37 5.51
N VAL A 133 7.60 10.97 6.32
CA VAL A 133 7.36 10.31 7.61
C VAL A 133 6.49 11.16 8.53
N TRP A 134 6.63 12.49 8.48
CA TRP A 134 5.92 13.43 9.34
C TRP A 134 4.40 13.36 9.19
N LYS A 135 3.91 12.94 8.02
CA LYS A 135 2.48 12.69 7.73
C LYS A 135 1.90 11.56 8.58
N TYR A 136 2.77 10.67 9.09
CA TYR A 136 2.44 9.48 9.88
C TYR A 136 2.97 9.58 11.33
N THR A 137 3.56 10.71 11.72
CA THR A 137 4.17 10.88 13.04
C THR A 137 3.19 11.51 14.04
N ILE A 138 3.20 10.99 15.26
CA ILE A 138 2.66 11.63 16.47
C ILE A 138 3.81 11.79 17.46
N VAL A 139 3.98 12.99 18.03
CA VAL A 139 4.96 13.21 19.10
C VAL A 139 4.39 12.70 20.42
N LEU A 140 5.09 11.79 21.07
CA LEU A 140 4.70 11.21 22.35
C LEU A 140 5.58 11.80 23.46
N PHE A 141 5.01 12.62 24.32
CA PHE A 141 5.67 13.12 25.52
C PHE A 141 5.53 12.08 26.63
N ASP A 142 6.60 11.34 26.95
CA ASP A 142 6.63 10.35 28.04
C ASP A 142 7.02 11.07 29.34
N CYS A 143 6.06 11.21 30.25
CA CYS A 143 6.20 11.92 31.50
C CYS A 143 6.55 10.95 32.64
N ASP A 144 7.54 11.29 33.43
CA ASP A 144 7.81 10.60 34.69
C ASP A 144 6.77 10.96 35.78
N GLU A 145 6.71 10.12 36.81
CA GLU A 145 5.81 10.37 37.95
C GLU A 145 6.29 11.61 38.71
N GLY A 146 5.35 12.51 39.05
CA GLY A 146 5.67 13.74 39.77
C GLY A 146 6.00 14.94 38.88
N VAL A 147 6.01 14.77 37.56
CA VAL A 147 6.26 15.87 36.62
C VAL A 147 5.17 16.94 36.69
N GLU A 148 5.60 18.17 36.95
CA GLU A 148 4.72 19.35 36.97
C GLU A 148 4.21 19.68 35.56
N GLU A 149 2.95 20.11 35.46
CA GLU A 149 2.31 20.48 34.19
C GLU A 149 3.11 21.57 33.43
N SER A 150 3.76 22.49 34.15
CA SER A 150 4.60 23.53 33.56
C SER A 150 5.77 22.96 32.76
N ALA A 151 6.40 21.88 33.22
CA ALA A 151 7.50 21.22 32.52
C ALA A 151 7.02 20.52 31.23
N ILE A 152 5.80 19.97 31.25
CA ILE A 152 5.15 19.38 30.08
C ILE A 152 4.91 20.48 29.02
N GLN A 153 4.31 21.60 29.43
CA GLN A 153 4.04 22.73 28.52
C GLN A 153 5.31 23.34 27.94
N GLU A 154 6.36 23.47 28.76
CA GLU A 154 7.67 23.94 28.29
C GLU A 154 8.26 22.99 27.24
N ARG A 155 8.18 21.67 27.48
CA ARG A 155 8.64 20.66 26.52
C ARG A 155 7.88 20.74 25.20
N ILE A 156 6.55 20.86 25.26
CA ILE A 156 5.68 21.01 24.08
C ILE A 156 6.09 22.27 23.30
N CYS A 157 6.30 23.40 23.98
CA CYS A 157 6.74 24.65 23.37
C CYS A 157 8.09 24.49 22.66
N LYS A 158 9.07 23.85 23.31
CA LYS A 158 10.40 23.58 22.72
C LYS A 158 10.31 22.64 21.51
N ALA A 159 9.34 21.74 21.45
CA ALA A 159 9.09 20.84 20.33
C ALA A 159 8.32 21.49 19.16
N GLY A 160 8.02 22.80 19.21
CA GLY A 160 7.17 23.49 18.23
C GLY A 160 7.53 23.23 16.76
N LYS A 161 8.82 23.20 16.41
CA LYS A 161 9.27 22.90 15.03
C LYS A 161 8.87 21.50 14.54
N ILE A 162 9.00 20.49 15.41
CA ILE A 162 8.58 19.12 15.11
C ILE A 162 7.06 19.05 15.02
N LEU A 163 6.37 19.71 15.96
CA LEU A 163 4.92 19.75 15.97
C LEU A 163 4.35 20.40 14.71
N GLU A 164 4.97 21.46 14.19
CA GLU A 164 4.61 22.06 12.91
C GLU A 164 4.70 21.04 11.76
N LYS A 165 5.82 20.29 11.67
CA LYS A 165 6.00 19.25 10.65
C LYS A 165 4.98 18.12 10.74
N CYS A 166 4.62 17.69 11.96
CA CYS A 166 3.64 16.64 12.16
C CYS A 166 2.20 17.17 12.33
N GLY A 167 1.89 18.38 11.85
CA GLY A 167 0.53 18.93 11.82
C GLY A 167 -0.10 19.12 13.21
N GLY A 168 0.71 19.41 14.22
CA GLY A 168 0.28 19.62 15.61
C GLY A 168 -0.05 18.34 16.37
N ARG A 169 0.23 17.15 15.81
CA ARG A 169 -0.11 15.87 16.43
C ARG A 169 0.83 15.50 17.58
N PHE A 170 0.30 15.52 18.81
CA PHE A 170 1.01 14.99 19.97
C PHE A 170 0.10 14.25 20.96
N HIS A 171 0.70 13.50 21.88
CA HIS A 171 0.04 12.87 23.02
C HIS A 171 0.96 12.94 24.25
N VAL A 172 0.39 13.12 25.43
CA VAL A 172 1.12 13.17 26.70
C VAL A 172 0.80 11.91 27.50
N LEU A 173 1.82 11.12 27.82
CA LEU A 173 1.69 9.82 28.47
C LEU A 173 2.17 9.90 29.92
N HIS A 174 1.24 9.76 30.87
CA HIS A 174 1.48 9.70 32.32
C HIS A 174 1.36 8.28 32.90
N ARG A 175 1.24 7.25 32.06
CA ARG A 175 1.26 5.81 32.42
C ARG A 175 0.00 5.31 33.17
N ASN A 176 -1.20 5.75 32.76
CA ASN A 176 -2.48 5.11 33.13
C ASN A 176 -3.22 4.56 31.90
N ALA A 177 -4.13 3.60 32.10
CA ALA A 177 -4.81 2.88 31.00
C ALA A 177 -5.72 3.78 30.14
N SER A 178 -6.34 4.81 30.73
CA SER A 178 -7.20 5.75 30.00
C SER A 178 -6.47 6.50 28.89
N GLN A 179 -5.19 6.83 29.10
CA GLN A 179 -4.39 7.59 28.12
C GLN A 179 -4.02 6.75 26.90
N ILE A 180 -3.80 5.43 27.06
CA ILE A 180 -3.50 4.53 25.95
C ILE A 180 -4.70 4.43 24.99
N SER A 181 -5.92 4.37 25.52
CA SER A 181 -7.14 4.41 24.68
C SER A 181 -7.23 5.70 23.86
N GLU A 182 -6.88 6.85 24.43
CA GLU A 182 -6.83 8.13 23.70
C GLU A 182 -5.73 8.18 22.65
N LEU A 183 -4.57 7.59 22.92
CA LEU A 183 -3.50 7.43 21.93
C LEU A 183 -3.99 6.64 20.72
N PHE A 184 -4.66 5.50 20.93
CA PHE A 184 -5.21 4.71 19.83
C PHE A 184 -6.27 5.46 19.01
N LYS A 185 -7.12 6.27 19.65
CA LYS A 185 -8.05 7.16 18.91
C LYS A 185 -7.32 8.14 18.01
N LYS A 186 -6.21 8.72 18.47
CA LYS A 186 -5.37 9.61 17.65
C LYS A 186 -4.73 8.87 16.47
N ILE A 187 -4.27 7.63 16.68
CA ILE A 187 -3.75 6.78 15.61
C ILE A 187 -4.84 6.45 14.58
N GLU A 188 -6.06 6.13 15.02
CA GLU A 188 -7.17 5.87 14.09
C GLU A 188 -7.51 7.10 13.23
N LEU A 189 -7.49 8.30 13.82
CA LEU A 189 -7.69 9.55 13.07
C LEU A 189 -6.56 9.77 12.06
N LEU A 190 -5.31 9.56 12.47
CA LEU A 190 -4.15 9.64 11.60
C LEU A 190 -4.27 8.69 10.40
N VAL A 191 -4.69 7.45 10.62
CA VAL A 191 -4.89 6.46 9.55
C VAL A 191 -6.05 6.88 8.63
N LYS A 192 -7.13 7.48 9.15
CA LYS A 192 -8.23 7.96 8.31
C LYS A 192 -7.84 9.15 7.44
N GLU A 193 -6.99 10.04 7.96
CA GLU A 193 -6.43 11.18 7.21
C GLU A 193 -5.45 10.71 6.12
N ASN A 194 -4.73 9.62 6.38
CA ASN A 194 -3.76 9.03 5.47
C ASN A 194 -4.40 7.96 4.57
N LYS A 195 -4.58 8.26 3.28
CA LYS A 195 -5.15 7.31 2.29
C LYS A 195 -4.19 6.20 1.86
N ASP A 196 -2.97 6.20 2.38
CA ASP A 196 -1.85 5.34 2.01
C ASP A 196 -1.05 4.92 3.25
N PHE A 197 -0.15 3.95 3.09
CA PHE A 197 0.77 3.50 4.14
C PHE A 197 2.10 4.23 4.04
N PHE A 198 2.77 4.41 5.18
CA PHE A 198 4.16 4.85 5.13
C PHE A 198 5.04 3.72 4.59
N LEU A 199 5.71 4.01 3.47
CA LEU A 199 6.65 3.10 2.84
C LEU A 199 8.06 3.69 2.89
N PRO A 200 9.09 2.84 3.08
CA PRO A 200 10.49 3.21 2.88
C PRO A 200 10.68 3.95 1.54
N GLN A 201 11.57 4.93 1.52
CA GLN A 201 11.71 5.86 0.40
C GLN A 201 12.02 5.17 -0.93
N ASP A 202 12.90 4.17 -0.91
CA ASP A 202 13.25 3.35 -2.06
C ASP A 202 12.05 2.58 -2.64
N VAL A 203 11.23 1.98 -1.77
CA VAL A 203 9.99 1.28 -2.17
C VAL A 203 8.99 2.25 -2.76
N TYR A 204 8.81 3.41 -2.12
CA TYR A 204 7.88 4.45 -2.57
C TYR A 204 8.23 4.96 -3.97
N GLU A 205 9.51 5.23 -4.24
CA GLU A 205 9.96 5.69 -5.57
C GLU A 205 9.77 4.63 -6.65
N VAL A 206 10.00 3.36 -6.34
CA VAL A 206 9.75 2.26 -7.29
C VAL A 206 8.27 2.20 -7.67
N ILE A 207 7.37 2.36 -6.68
CA ILE A 207 5.93 2.40 -6.93
C ILE A 207 5.56 3.62 -7.78
N GLN A 208 6.07 4.81 -7.46
CA GLN A 208 5.77 6.02 -8.25
C GLN A 208 6.24 5.90 -9.70
N ARG A 209 7.50 5.49 -9.94
CA ARG A 209 8.03 5.32 -11.30
C ARG A 209 7.21 4.31 -12.11
N LYS A 210 6.80 3.20 -11.50
CA LYS A 210 5.94 2.22 -12.19
C LYS A 210 4.56 2.78 -12.50
N THR A 211 3.95 3.50 -11.56
CA THR A 211 2.63 4.13 -11.77
C THR A 211 2.68 5.18 -12.88
N GLU A 212 3.73 6.00 -12.94
CA GLU A 212 3.92 6.98 -14.02
C GLU A 212 4.07 6.32 -15.40
N VAL A 213 4.85 5.24 -15.51
CA VAL A 213 5.01 4.49 -16.76
C VAL A 213 3.67 3.90 -17.23
N ILE A 214 2.85 3.38 -16.30
CA ILE A 214 1.53 2.85 -16.62
C ILE A 214 0.59 3.97 -17.10
N GLN A 215 0.65 5.16 -16.49
CA GLN A 215 -0.17 6.31 -16.89
C GLN A 215 0.26 6.94 -18.21
N ARG A 216 1.56 6.95 -18.54
CA ARG A 216 2.08 7.50 -19.82
C ARG A 216 1.91 6.57 -21.02
N LYS A 217 1.89 5.25 -20.81
CA LYS A 217 1.68 4.26 -21.89
C LYS A 217 0.46 4.54 -22.78
N PRO A 218 -0.75 4.83 -22.25
CA PRO A 218 -1.90 5.14 -23.10
C PRO A 218 -1.71 6.42 -23.93
N GLU A 219 -1.09 7.47 -23.39
CA GLU A 219 -0.85 8.71 -24.13
C GLU A 219 0.14 8.52 -25.29
N VAL A 220 1.23 7.78 -25.07
CA VAL A 220 2.23 7.49 -26.11
C VAL A 220 1.67 6.56 -27.18
N LEU A 221 0.84 5.58 -26.79
CA LEU A 221 0.14 4.68 -27.74
C LEU A 221 -0.87 5.45 -28.59
N VAL A 222 -1.60 6.41 -28.00
CA VAL A 222 -2.57 7.25 -28.73
C VAL A 222 -1.86 8.22 -29.67
N GLU A 223 -0.80 8.90 -29.22
CA GLU A 223 -0.02 9.84 -30.04
C GLU A 223 0.68 9.14 -31.22
N SER A 224 1.24 7.95 -31.01
CA SER A 224 1.85 7.15 -32.08
C SER A 224 0.81 6.65 -33.10
N ALA A 225 -0.38 6.24 -32.65
CA ALA A 225 -1.49 5.88 -33.53
C ALA A 225 -2.01 7.07 -34.35
N ILE A 226 -2.08 8.27 -33.77
CA ILE A 226 -2.50 9.50 -34.47
C ILE A 226 -1.46 9.91 -35.52
N ARG A 227 -0.16 9.85 -35.19
CA ARG A 227 0.93 10.15 -36.14
C ARG A 227 0.95 9.18 -37.31
N GLN A 228 0.72 7.88 -37.06
CA GLN A 228 0.66 6.88 -38.12
C GLN A 228 -0.51 7.14 -39.08
N ARG A 229 -1.70 7.51 -38.57
CA ARG A 229 -2.85 7.88 -39.41
C ARG A 229 -2.58 9.13 -40.25
N ARG A 230 -1.93 10.15 -39.70
CA ARG A 230 -1.56 11.37 -40.45
C ARG A 230 -0.54 11.07 -41.55
N GLY A 231 0.47 10.25 -41.27
CA GLY A 231 1.46 9.83 -42.27
C GLY A 231 0.89 8.96 -43.40
N SER A 232 -0.15 8.17 -43.13
CA SER A 232 -0.85 7.38 -44.16
C SER A 232 -1.77 8.23 -45.05
N LEU A 233 -2.45 9.25 -44.51
CA LEU A 233 -3.34 10.12 -45.28
C LEU A 233 -2.60 10.99 -46.31
N GLU A 234 -1.32 11.29 -46.08
CA GLU A 234 -0.51 12.10 -47.00
C GLU A 234 0.06 11.30 -48.19
N LYS A 235 -0.04 9.96 -48.15
CA LYS A 235 0.46 9.06 -49.19
C LYS A 235 -0.59 8.64 -50.22
N ASP A 236 -1.88 8.89 -49.95
CA ASP A 236 -3.02 8.46 -50.78
C ASP A 236 -3.54 9.59 -51.69
N ARG A 237 -2.68 10.12 -52.57
CA ARG A 237 -3.13 10.86 -53.76
C ARG A 237 -3.13 9.88 -54.95
N PRO A 238 -4.30 9.46 -55.49
CA PRO A 238 -4.33 8.38 -56.47
C PRO A 238 -3.96 8.88 -57.87
N SER A 239 -2.90 8.31 -58.47
CA SER A 239 -2.69 8.29 -59.91
C SER A 239 -3.11 6.93 -60.46
N LEU A 240 -4.10 6.94 -61.36
CA LEU A 240 -4.63 5.80 -62.11
C LEU A 240 -3.55 5.07 -62.91
N GLY A 241 -3.55 3.73 -62.88
CA GLY A 241 -2.90 2.92 -63.92
C GLY A 241 -2.47 1.50 -63.55
N ASN A 242 -3.26 0.54 -64.03
CA ASN A 242 -2.92 -0.80 -64.53
C ASN A 242 -2.74 -2.01 -63.60
N GLU A 243 -3.36 -3.08 -64.08
CA GLU A 243 -3.48 -4.45 -63.57
C GLU A 243 -2.17 -5.28 -63.69
N LYS A 244 -1.91 -6.17 -62.71
CA LYS A 244 -1.86 -7.65 -62.83
C LYS A 244 -0.94 -8.31 -61.77
N GLU A 245 -1.40 -9.48 -61.32
CA GLU A 245 -0.70 -10.66 -60.77
C GLU A 245 0.55 -10.47 -59.89
N ASP A 246 0.53 -10.98 -58.65
CA ASP A 246 0.87 -12.38 -58.32
C ASP A 246 0.92 -12.55 -56.78
N SER A 247 0.70 -13.80 -56.41
CA SER A 247 0.71 -14.46 -55.12
C SER A 247 1.98 -14.29 -54.26
N ASP A 248 1.79 -14.65 -52.97
CA ASP A 248 2.79 -15.08 -52.01
C ASP A 248 3.81 -14.07 -51.45
N LYS A 249 3.54 -13.61 -50.22
CA LYS A 249 4.53 -13.72 -49.12
C LYS A 249 3.89 -13.80 -47.74
N LYS A 250 3.88 -15.05 -47.27
CA LYS A 250 3.70 -15.52 -45.90
C LYS A 250 4.74 -14.91 -44.94
N LYS A 251 4.33 -14.77 -43.68
CA LYS A 251 5.14 -14.64 -42.44
C LYS A 251 5.55 -13.23 -42.02
N GLU A 252 4.81 -12.65 -41.06
CA GLU A 252 5.35 -12.12 -39.78
C GLU A 252 4.22 -11.44 -38.97
N THR A 253 3.32 -12.23 -38.38
CA THR A 253 2.41 -11.74 -37.32
C THR A 253 2.19 -12.85 -36.29
N ALA A 254 3.27 -13.37 -35.73
CA ALA A 254 3.20 -14.38 -34.66
C ALA A 254 4.02 -14.03 -33.42
N GLU A 255 4.59 -12.82 -33.32
CA GLU A 255 5.54 -12.48 -32.27
C GLU A 255 5.24 -11.16 -31.53
N VAL A 256 3.98 -10.87 -31.22
CA VAL A 256 3.63 -9.79 -30.26
C VAL A 256 2.46 -10.17 -29.33
N ALA A 257 2.11 -11.46 -29.23
CA ALA A 257 1.00 -11.93 -28.38
C ALA A 257 1.46 -12.64 -27.08
N LYS A 258 2.68 -12.36 -26.61
CA LYS A 258 3.18 -12.81 -25.30
C LYS A 258 3.95 -11.63 -24.71
N PRO A 259 3.34 -10.78 -23.84
CA PRO A 259 3.10 -11.14 -22.44
C PRO A 259 1.96 -10.33 -21.76
N VAL A 260 0.72 -10.36 -22.27
CA VAL A 260 -0.42 -9.73 -21.57
C VAL A 260 -1.36 -10.76 -20.94
N PHE A 261 -1.36 -12.00 -21.43
CA PHE A 261 -2.36 -13.00 -21.05
C PHE A 261 -1.96 -13.92 -19.88
N LEU A 262 -0.76 -13.75 -19.31
CA LEU A 262 -0.15 -14.73 -18.39
C LEU A 262 -0.22 -14.33 -16.91
N ALA A 263 -1.14 -13.46 -16.52
CA ALA A 263 -1.36 -13.09 -15.12
C ALA A 263 -2.84 -12.83 -14.79
N LEU A 264 -3.77 -13.54 -15.43
CA LEU A 264 -5.16 -13.53 -14.96
C LEU A 264 -5.29 -14.45 -13.76
N ASP A 265 -5.50 -13.85 -12.58
CA ASP A 265 -5.89 -14.60 -11.39
C ASP A 265 -7.23 -15.32 -11.65
N LYS A 266 -7.39 -16.55 -11.15
CA LYS A 266 -8.58 -17.39 -11.38
C LYS A 266 -9.86 -16.71 -10.89
N SER A 267 -9.74 -15.74 -10.00
CA SER A 267 -10.82 -14.87 -9.50
C SER A 267 -11.40 -13.93 -10.56
N LEU A 268 -10.66 -13.59 -11.62
CA LEU A 268 -11.08 -12.63 -12.65
C LEU A 268 -11.84 -13.27 -13.84
N ILE A 269 -11.82 -14.61 -13.92
CA ILE A 269 -12.48 -15.41 -14.97
C ILE A 269 -13.98 -15.10 -15.11
N PRO A 270 -14.81 -15.08 -14.03
CA PRO A 270 -16.23 -14.79 -14.19
C PRO A 270 -16.49 -13.37 -14.69
N PHE A 271 -15.65 -12.41 -14.31
CA PHE A 271 -15.77 -11.02 -14.76
C PHE A 271 -15.47 -10.87 -16.26
N LEU A 272 -14.52 -11.63 -16.79
CA LEU A 272 -14.17 -11.61 -18.22
C LEU A 272 -15.31 -12.16 -19.10
N VAL A 273 -15.97 -13.23 -18.65
CA VAL A 273 -17.12 -13.81 -19.37
C VAL A 273 -18.29 -12.82 -19.41
N ILE A 274 -18.57 -12.15 -18.29
CA ILE A 274 -19.63 -11.12 -18.20
C ILE A 274 -19.31 -9.95 -19.13
N LEU A 275 -18.06 -9.48 -19.14
CA LEU A 275 -17.63 -8.38 -20.01
C LEU A 275 -17.79 -8.71 -21.49
N MET A 276 -17.38 -9.91 -21.91
CA MET A 276 -17.50 -10.36 -23.30
C MET A 276 -18.97 -10.55 -23.72
N ALA A 277 -19.84 -10.97 -22.81
CA ALA A 277 -21.28 -11.06 -23.06
C ALA A 277 -21.92 -9.68 -23.29
N ILE A 278 -21.52 -8.66 -22.50
CA ILE A 278 -21.98 -7.28 -22.68
C ILE A 278 -21.52 -6.72 -24.02
N ILE A 279 -20.25 -6.93 -24.39
CA ILE A 279 -19.72 -6.49 -25.69
C ILE A 279 -20.44 -7.18 -26.84
N GLY A 280 -20.67 -8.50 -26.73
CA GLY A 280 -21.43 -9.28 -27.71
C GLY A 280 -22.87 -8.77 -27.87
N ALA A 281 -23.55 -8.47 -26.76
CA ALA A 281 -24.90 -7.90 -26.74
C ALA A 281 -24.97 -6.54 -27.43
N LEU A 282 -23.99 -5.66 -27.18
CA LEU A 282 -23.92 -4.33 -27.79
C LEU A 282 -23.70 -4.42 -29.30
N ILE A 283 -22.73 -5.23 -29.75
CA ILE A 283 -22.44 -5.42 -31.18
C ILE A 283 -23.63 -6.07 -31.89
N GLY A 284 -24.23 -7.09 -31.28
CA GLY A 284 -25.38 -7.78 -31.82
C GLY A 284 -26.61 -6.87 -31.96
N SER A 285 -26.87 -6.00 -30.97
CA SER A 285 -27.96 -5.02 -31.05
C SER A 285 -27.74 -4.00 -32.18
N VAL A 286 -26.50 -3.56 -32.42
CA VAL A 286 -26.17 -2.60 -33.49
C VAL A 286 -26.32 -3.25 -34.86
N ALA A 287 -25.81 -4.47 -35.04
CA ALA A 287 -25.95 -5.20 -36.30
C ALA A 287 -27.41 -5.59 -36.60
N GLY A 288 -28.19 -5.90 -35.55
CA GLY A 288 -29.61 -6.23 -35.69
C GLY A 288 -30.51 -5.04 -36.02
N ALA A 289 -30.09 -3.81 -35.66
CA ALA A 289 -30.90 -2.60 -35.87
C ALA A 289 -31.16 -2.28 -37.34
N GLU A 290 -30.33 -2.79 -38.27
CA GLU A 290 -30.55 -2.66 -39.72
C GLU A 290 -31.86 -3.32 -40.18
N HIS A 291 -32.41 -4.25 -39.40
CA HIS A 291 -33.64 -4.99 -39.70
C HIS A 291 -34.83 -4.54 -38.83
N GLY A 292 -34.75 -3.33 -38.25
CA GLY A 292 -35.80 -2.76 -37.40
C GLY A 292 -35.84 -3.35 -35.98
N VAL A 293 -36.91 -3.06 -35.24
CA VAL A 293 -37.03 -3.39 -33.80
C VAL A 293 -36.93 -4.89 -33.54
N LEU A 294 -37.52 -5.71 -34.42
CA LEU A 294 -37.45 -7.17 -34.32
C LEU A 294 -36.01 -7.69 -34.55
N GLY A 295 -35.27 -7.05 -35.45
CA GLY A 295 -33.87 -7.35 -35.73
C GLY A 295 -32.95 -7.02 -34.56
N ALA A 296 -33.18 -5.89 -33.88
CA ALA A 296 -32.41 -5.52 -32.68
C ALA A 296 -32.60 -6.53 -31.54
N CYS A 297 -33.82 -7.02 -31.32
CA CYS A 297 -34.11 -8.05 -30.33
C CYS A 297 -33.42 -9.39 -30.66
N ALA A 298 -33.47 -9.82 -31.93
CA ALA A 298 -32.79 -11.02 -32.39
C ALA A 298 -31.26 -10.89 -32.30
N GLY A 299 -30.74 -9.71 -32.62
CA GLY A 299 -29.32 -9.35 -32.55
C GLY A 299 -28.76 -9.35 -31.12
N LEU A 300 -29.55 -8.91 -30.14
CA LEU A 300 -29.18 -8.98 -28.73
C LEU A 300 -28.92 -10.43 -28.29
N VAL A 301 -29.85 -11.33 -28.63
CA VAL A 301 -29.77 -12.75 -28.24
C VAL A 301 -28.63 -13.45 -28.95
N SER A 302 -28.48 -13.25 -30.26
CA SER A 302 -27.38 -13.87 -31.03
C SER A 302 -26.01 -13.32 -30.60
N GLY A 303 -25.92 -12.02 -30.29
CA GLY A 303 -24.72 -11.38 -29.79
C GLY A 303 -24.24 -11.92 -28.44
N ILE A 304 -25.17 -12.17 -27.50
CA ILE A 304 -24.86 -12.80 -26.21
C ILE A 304 -24.32 -14.22 -26.44
N ILE A 305 -24.99 -15.02 -27.27
CA ILE A 305 -24.59 -16.42 -27.54
C ILE A 305 -23.18 -16.46 -28.14
N VAL A 306 -22.90 -15.64 -29.16
CA VAL A 306 -21.58 -15.58 -29.80
C VAL A 306 -20.51 -15.06 -28.82
N GLY A 307 -20.83 -14.05 -28.02
CA GLY A 307 -19.92 -13.52 -27.00
C GLY A 307 -19.53 -14.56 -25.95
N VAL A 308 -20.50 -15.33 -25.45
CA VAL A 308 -20.24 -16.43 -24.50
C VAL A 308 -19.43 -17.55 -25.14
N LEU A 309 -19.76 -17.96 -26.36
CA LEU A 309 -19.01 -19.00 -27.08
C LEU A 309 -17.55 -18.60 -27.33
N LEU A 310 -17.31 -17.34 -27.70
CA LEU A 310 -15.95 -16.82 -27.89
C LEU A 310 -15.17 -16.79 -26.57
N ALA A 311 -15.83 -16.41 -25.46
CA ALA A 311 -15.21 -16.44 -24.13
C ALA A 311 -14.82 -17.87 -23.72
N ILE A 312 -15.69 -18.86 -23.97
CA ILE A 312 -15.41 -20.28 -23.72
C ILE A 312 -14.24 -20.77 -24.59
N LEU A 313 -14.18 -20.39 -25.86
CA LEU A 313 -13.10 -20.76 -26.77
C LEU A 313 -11.75 -20.18 -26.30
N ILE A 314 -11.73 -18.91 -25.87
CA ILE A 314 -10.55 -18.27 -25.30
C ILE A 314 -10.10 -19.00 -24.03
N MET A 315 -11.04 -19.39 -23.16
CA MET A 315 -10.75 -20.19 -21.97
C MET A 315 -10.18 -21.57 -22.28
N TYR A 316 -10.70 -22.24 -23.30
CA TYR A 316 -10.20 -23.53 -23.76
C TYR A 316 -8.75 -23.41 -24.28
N ILE A 317 -8.48 -22.41 -25.11
CA ILE A 317 -7.14 -22.11 -25.61
C ILE A 317 -6.19 -21.76 -24.47
N TYR A 318 -6.61 -20.96 -23.49
CA TYR A 318 -5.81 -20.65 -22.31
C TYR A 318 -5.43 -21.90 -21.52
N THR A 319 -6.41 -22.78 -21.27
CA THR A 319 -6.20 -24.04 -20.54
C THR A 319 -5.24 -24.95 -21.30
N LEU A 320 -5.38 -25.03 -22.63
CA LEU A 320 -4.52 -25.82 -23.51
C LEU A 320 -3.07 -25.30 -23.53
N ILE A 321 -2.89 -23.98 -23.61
CA ILE A 321 -1.56 -23.35 -23.56
C ILE A 321 -0.92 -23.58 -22.20
N ASN A 322 -1.69 -23.41 -21.11
CA ASN A 322 -1.18 -23.58 -19.75
C ASN A 322 -0.83 -25.04 -19.44
N SER A 323 -1.64 -26.01 -19.91
CA SER A 323 -1.31 -27.44 -19.77
C SER A 323 -0.06 -27.82 -20.57
N HIS A 324 0.13 -27.26 -21.76
CA HIS A 324 1.33 -27.48 -22.58
C HIS A 324 2.58 -26.85 -21.96
N PHE A 325 2.45 -25.68 -21.31
CA PHE A 325 3.57 -25.03 -20.64
C PHE A 325 3.99 -25.79 -19.36
N ASN A 326 3.01 -26.29 -18.59
CA ASN A 326 3.27 -27.02 -17.36
C ASN A 326 3.84 -28.44 -17.62
N SER A 327 3.53 -29.04 -18.77
CA SER A 327 4.11 -30.33 -19.19
C SER A 327 5.57 -30.24 -19.64
N ASN A 328 6.09 -29.04 -19.94
CA ASN A 328 7.46 -28.82 -20.41
C ASN A 328 8.43 -28.36 -19.29
N GLN A 329 7.98 -28.33 -18.04
CA GLN A 329 8.81 -28.01 -16.86
C GLN A 329 9.23 -29.24 -16.03
N HIS A 330 9.01 -30.46 -16.54
CA HIS A 330 9.42 -31.71 -15.90
C HIS A 330 10.43 -32.51 -16.72
#